data_AF-A0A7J7SET6-F1
#
_entry.id   AF-A0A7J7SET6-F1
#
_cell.length_a   1.000
_cell.length_b   1.000
_cell.length_c   1.000
_cell.angle_alpha   90.00
_cell.angle_beta   90.00
_cell.angle_gamma   90.00
#
_symmetry.space_group_name_H-M   'P 1'
#
loop_
_entity.id
_entity.type
_entity.pdbx_description
1 polymer ?
#
loop_
_entity_poly.entity_id
_entity_poly.type
_entity_poly.pdbx_seq_one_letter_code
_entity_poly.pdbx_strand_id
1 'polypeptide(L)'
;MGGAVADEGPTGVKAPDGGWGWAVLLGCFVITGFSYAFPKAVSVFFKELMLEFGIGYSDTAWISSILLAMLYGTGPLCSVCVNRFGCRPVMLVGGLLASLGMVAASFCRSVIELYLTTGVLTGLGLALNFQPSLIMLNRYFNKRRPLANGLAAAGSPVFLCALSPLGQLLQEQYGWRGGFLILGGLLLNCCACAALMRPLEAPRGAGAGAGAGAPQRPARRLLDLSVFRDRGFVIYAAAASIMVLGLFVPPVFVVSYAKDLGVPDTRAAFLLTVLGFVDIFARPAAGFLAGLPKVRPYSVYLFSFAMFFNGFTDLTGSTAGDYGGLAVFCVFFGISYGMVGALQFEVLMAIVGTHAFSSAIGLVLLLEAIAVLIGPPSGGRLLDATHVYQYVFILAGAEVLAASLVLLLGNFFCIGRKPAGAATEGQGPQPPADGRDGVDSREVEHFLKAEPEKQGEVAHTPETSV
;
A
#
# COMPACT_ATOMS: atom_id res chain seq x y z
N MET A 1 7.62 -12.52 -22.94
CA MET A 1 8.84 -12.14 -22.18
C MET A 1 8.60 -10.78 -21.56
N GLY A 2 8.53 -10.67 -20.24
CA GLY A 2 8.31 -9.40 -19.54
C GLY A 2 8.25 -9.68 -18.05
N GLY A 3 9.28 -9.25 -17.30
CA GLY A 3 9.47 -9.59 -15.90
C GLY A 3 8.46 -8.90 -14.98
N ALA A 4 8.07 -9.58 -13.90
CA ALA A 4 7.57 -8.90 -12.71
C ALA A 4 8.62 -7.85 -12.29
N VAL A 5 8.19 -6.64 -11.96
CA VAL A 5 9.08 -5.60 -11.45
C VAL A 5 9.42 -5.89 -9.99
N ALA A 6 10.12 -7.01 -9.80
CA ALA A 6 11.07 -7.19 -8.72
C ALA A 6 12.36 -6.54 -9.21
N ASP A 7 12.61 -5.31 -8.77
CA ASP A 7 13.87 -4.61 -9.06
C ASP A 7 15.00 -5.24 -8.20
N GLU A 8 15.36 -6.50 -8.48
CA GLU A 8 16.53 -7.19 -7.92
C GLU A 8 17.70 -7.19 -8.94
N GLY A 9 17.99 -6.02 -9.52
CA GLY A 9 19.21 -5.83 -10.28
C GLY A 9 19.66 -4.36 -10.23
N PRO A 10 20.95 -4.07 -9.98
CA PRO A 10 21.43 -2.71 -10.10
C PRO A 10 21.23 -2.29 -11.55
N THR A 11 20.47 -1.24 -11.80
CA THR A 11 20.26 -0.64 -13.13
C THR A 11 21.54 -0.05 -13.74
N GLY A 12 22.72 -0.35 -13.17
CA GLY A 12 23.98 0.33 -13.45
C GLY A 12 23.98 1.81 -13.03
N VAL A 13 22.84 2.34 -12.58
CA VAL A 13 22.65 3.74 -12.19
C VAL A 13 22.48 3.80 -10.68
N LYS A 14 23.41 4.49 -10.02
CA LYS A 14 23.33 4.75 -8.58
C LYS A 14 22.09 5.59 -8.29
N ALA A 15 21.23 5.13 -7.37
CA ALA A 15 20.08 5.89 -6.93
C ALA A 15 20.56 7.24 -6.36
N PRO A 16 19.97 8.37 -6.79
CA PRO A 16 20.40 9.70 -6.35
C PRO A 16 20.13 9.96 -4.86
N ASP A 17 19.16 9.26 -4.23
CA ASP A 17 18.81 9.41 -2.80
C ASP A 17 18.56 10.88 -2.39
N GLY A 18 18.05 11.69 -3.32
CA GLY A 18 17.85 13.14 -3.17
C GLY A 18 17.60 13.86 -4.50
N GLY A 19 17.71 15.20 -4.50
CA GLY A 19 17.53 16.04 -5.69
C GLY A 19 16.14 15.88 -6.31
N TRP A 20 16.08 15.54 -7.61
CA TRP A 20 14.81 15.29 -8.32
C TRP A 20 14.00 14.12 -7.73
N GLY A 21 14.61 13.25 -6.92
CA GLY A 21 13.90 12.21 -6.18
C GLY A 21 12.80 12.76 -5.28
N TRP A 22 12.97 13.97 -4.73
CA TRP A 22 11.91 14.62 -3.93
C TRP A 22 10.72 15.08 -4.77
N ALA A 23 10.95 15.52 -6.01
CA ALA A 23 9.87 15.84 -6.94
C ALA A 23 9.11 14.57 -7.37
N VAL A 24 9.83 13.47 -7.60
CA VAL A 24 9.24 12.15 -7.85
C VAL A 24 8.41 11.68 -6.66
N LEU A 25 8.91 11.87 -5.43
CA LEU A 25 8.18 11.54 -4.20
C LEU A 25 6.89 12.35 -4.09
N LEU A 26 6.92 13.66 -4.36
CA LEU A 26 5.71 14.49 -4.37
C LEU A 26 4.69 13.99 -5.40
N GLY A 27 5.14 13.63 -6.60
CA GLY A 27 4.28 13.01 -7.60
C GLY A 27 3.66 11.70 -7.09
N CYS A 28 4.47 10.83 -6.47
CA CYS A 28 3.99 9.56 -5.90
C CYS A 28 3.00 9.77 -4.75
N PHE A 29 3.20 10.80 -3.93
CA PHE A 29 2.29 11.18 -2.84
C PHE A 29 0.90 11.51 -3.38
N VAL A 30 0.81 12.36 -4.40
CA VAL A 30 -0.47 12.75 -5.03
C VAL A 30 -1.15 11.56 -5.69
N ILE A 31 -0.39 10.75 -6.42
CA ILE A 31 -0.92 9.57 -7.12
C ILE A 31 -1.44 8.54 -6.13
N THR A 32 -0.68 8.24 -5.07
CA THR A 32 -1.11 7.33 -4.00
C THR A 32 -2.34 7.88 -3.28
N GLY A 33 -2.38 9.19 -3.08
CA GLY A 33 -3.53 9.93 -2.58
C GLY A 33 -4.80 9.64 -3.38
N PHE A 34 -4.79 9.95 -4.68
CA PHE A 34 -5.93 9.67 -5.54
C PHE A 34 -6.27 8.18 -5.61
N SER A 35 -5.29 7.29 -5.81
CA SER A 35 -5.60 5.87 -6.02
C SER A 35 -6.31 5.21 -4.84
N TYR A 36 -5.93 5.51 -3.59
CA TYR A 36 -6.55 4.88 -2.42
C TYR A 36 -7.68 5.68 -1.78
N ALA A 37 -7.62 7.01 -1.81
CA ALA A 37 -8.65 7.84 -1.17
C ALA A 37 -9.89 8.02 -2.04
N PHE A 38 -9.70 8.09 -3.36
CA PHE A 38 -10.77 8.41 -4.30
C PHE A 38 -11.94 7.42 -4.26
N PRO A 39 -11.76 6.09 -4.33
CA PRO A 39 -12.89 5.16 -4.22
C PRO A 39 -13.72 5.32 -2.95
N LYS A 40 -13.09 5.70 -1.83
CA LYS A 40 -13.79 5.98 -0.57
C LYS A 40 -14.51 7.33 -0.62
N ALA A 41 -13.86 8.37 -1.16
CA ALA A 41 -14.47 9.69 -1.27
C ALA A 41 -15.68 9.72 -2.22
N VAL A 42 -15.72 8.85 -3.24
CA VAL A 42 -16.88 8.70 -4.13
C VAL A 42 -18.13 8.21 -3.39
N SER A 43 -17.99 7.56 -2.22
CA SER A 43 -19.15 7.09 -1.44
C SER A 43 -20.05 8.23 -0.93
N VAL A 44 -19.52 9.46 -0.84
CA VAL A 44 -20.28 10.66 -0.48
C VAL A 44 -21.44 10.91 -1.46
N PHE A 45 -21.28 10.50 -2.72
CA PHE A 45 -22.28 10.64 -3.79
C PHE A 45 -23.31 9.51 -3.82
N PHE A 46 -23.12 8.42 -3.06
CA PHE A 46 -23.94 7.22 -3.20
C PHE A 46 -25.42 7.46 -2.90
N LYS A 47 -25.74 8.28 -1.89
CA LYS A 47 -27.13 8.58 -1.55
C LYS A 47 -27.89 9.24 -2.71
N GLU A 48 -27.26 10.19 -3.39
CA GLU A 48 -27.88 10.81 -4.57
C GLU A 48 -27.99 9.87 -5.76
N LEU A 49 -26.99 9.01 -5.97
CA LEU A 49 -27.03 8.02 -7.05
C LEU A 49 -28.17 7.02 -6.83
N MET A 50 -28.42 6.61 -5.58
CA MET A 50 -29.58 5.77 -5.24
C MET A 50 -30.89 6.49 -5.57
N LEU A 51 -31.01 7.78 -5.24
CA LEU A 51 -32.21 8.57 -5.52
C LEU A 51 -32.45 8.77 -7.03
N GLU A 52 -31.41 9.09 -7.80
CA GLU A 52 -31.51 9.35 -9.24
C GLU A 52 -31.85 8.07 -10.04
N PHE A 53 -31.20 6.95 -9.70
CA PHE A 53 -31.34 5.70 -10.46
C PHE A 53 -32.36 4.72 -9.87
N GLY A 54 -32.88 4.99 -8.68
CA GLY A 54 -33.83 4.10 -7.98
C GLY A 54 -33.22 2.75 -7.59
N ILE A 55 -31.93 2.74 -7.23
CA ILE A 55 -31.17 1.52 -6.90
C ILE A 55 -30.85 1.42 -5.40
N GLY A 56 -30.51 0.22 -4.94
CA GLY A 56 -30.15 -0.06 -3.55
C GLY A 56 -28.67 0.20 -3.20
N TYR A 57 -28.34 -0.14 -1.95
CA TYR A 57 -26.98 -0.06 -1.39
C TYR A 57 -26.02 -1.06 -2.04
N SER A 58 -26.48 -2.26 -2.39
CA SER A 58 -25.67 -3.25 -3.09
C SER A 58 -25.18 -2.73 -4.44
N ASP A 59 -26.08 -2.14 -5.22
CA ASP A 59 -25.80 -1.65 -6.57
C ASP A 59 -24.85 -0.45 -6.53
N THR A 60 -25.06 0.50 -5.62
CA THR A 60 -24.12 1.62 -5.47
C THR A 60 -22.74 1.18 -5.00
N ALA A 61 -22.65 0.19 -4.09
CA ALA A 61 -21.38 -0.31 -3.59
C ALA A 61 -20.51 -0.99 -4.66
N TRP A 62 -21.12 -1.55 -5.72
CA TRP A 62 -20.38 -2.08 -6.88
C TRP A 62 -19.48 -1.04 -7.54
N ILE A 63 -19.84 0.26 -7.51
CA ILE A 63 -19.03 1.33 -8.12
C ILE A 63 -17.64 1.40 -7.47
N SER A 64 -17.59 1.52 -6.14
CA SER A 64 -16.31 1.57 -5.39
C SER A 64 -15.57 0.24 -5.43
N SER A 65 -16.29 -0.88 -5.40
CA SER A 65 -15.69 -2.22 -5.42
C SER A 65 -15.04 -2.55 -6.75
N ILE A 66 -15.68 -2.25 -7.88
CA ILE A 66 -15.08 -2.43 -9.20
C ILE A 66 -13.85 -1.53 -9.33
N LEU A 67 -13.92 -0.28 -8.88
CA LEU A 67 -12.79 0.66 -8.93
C LEU A 67 -11.58 0.12 -8.15
N LEU A 68 -11.78 -0.33 -6.90
CA LEU A 68 -10.73 -0.92 -6.06
C LEU A 68 -10.22 -2.26 -6.62
N ALA A 69 -11.11 -3.11 -7.13
CA ALA A 69 -10.73 -4.38 -7.74
C ALA A 69 -9.85 -4.17 -8.98
N MET A 70 -10.15 -3.15 -9.79
CA MET A 70 -9.32 -2.78 -10.93
C MET A 70 -7.96 -2.21 -10.50
N LEU A 71 -7.93 -1.43 -9.40
CA LEU A 71 -6.70 -0.91 -8.82
C LEU A 71 -5.73 -2.03 -8.40
N TYR A 72 -6.23 -3.09 -7.76
CA TYR A 72 -5.40 -4.20 -7.27
C TYR A 72 -5.18 -5.30 -8.30
N GLY A 73 -6.20 -5.63 -9.09
CA GLY A 73 -6.21 -6.80 -9.97
C GLY A 73 -5.44 -6.62 -11.28
N THR A 74 -5.12 -5.38 -11.68
CA THR A 74 -4.46 -5.10 -12.97
C THR A 74 -2.93 -5.03 -12.90
N GLY A 75 -2.33 -5.45 -11.78
CA GLY A 75 -0.88 -5.48 -11.58
C GLY A 75 -0.08 -6.15 -12.73
N PRO A 76 -0.46 -7.36 -13.20
CA PRO A 76 0.23 -8.01 -14.32
C PRO A 76 0.14 -7.22 -15.64
N LEU A 77 -1.01 -6.64 -15.93
CA LEU A 77 -1.23 -5.80 -17.11
C LEU A 77 -0.33 -4.57 -17.05
N CYS A 78 -0.30 -3.89 -15.91
CA CYS A 78 0.57 -2.73 -15.72
C CYS A 78 2.06 -3.09 -15.88
N SER A 79 2.48 -4.24 -15.35
CA SER A 79 3.86 -4.73 -15.51
C SER A 79 4.26 -4.90 -16.99
N VAL A 80 3.39 -5.53 -17.79
CA VAL A 80 3.63 -5.71 -19.24
C VAL A 80 3.73 -4.36 -19.94
N CYS A 81 2.83 -3.42 -19.64
CA CYS A 81 2.83 -2.08 -20.22
C CYS A 81 4.11 -1.30 -19.85
N VAL A 82 4.52 -1.31 -18.59
CA VAL A 82 5.73 -0.61 -18.12
C VAL A 82 6.99 -1.20 -18.74
N ASN A 83 7.06 -2.52 -18.89
CA ASN A 83 8.21 -3.18 -19.52
C ASN A 83 8.34 -2.83 -21.00
N ARG A 84 7.22 -2.64 -21.70
CA ARG A 84 7.21 -2.34 -23.14
C ARG A 84 7.37 -0.85 -23.44
N PHE A 85 6.75 0.02 -22.65
CA PHE A 85 6.61 1.44 -22.95
C PHE A 85 7.32 2.37 -21.93
N GLY A 86 7.85 1.82 -20.84
CA GLY A 86 8.44 2.59 -19.74
C GLY A 86 7.39 3.14 -18.76
N CYS A 87 7.83 3.66 -17.61
CA CYS A 87 6.92 4.12 -16.55
C CYS A 87 6.15 5.40 -16.96
N ARG A 88 6.85 6.40 -17.50
CA ARG A 88 6.27 7.73 -17.77
C ARG A 88 5.10 7.70 -18.77
N PRO A 89 5.21 7.07 -19.96
CA PRO A 89 4.08 7.03 -20.91
C PRO A 89 2.88 6.26 -20.36
N VAL A 90 3.11 5.15 -19.65
CA VAL A 90 2.04 4.36 -19.04
C VAL A 90 1.27 5.17 -18.00
N MET A 91 1.98 5.92 -17.16
CA MET A 91 1.34 6.79 -16.17
C MET A 91 0.56 7.95 -16.81
N LEU A 92 1.09 8.56 -17.89
CA LEU A 92 0.37 9.60 -18.63
C LEU A 92 -0.95 9.06 -19.22
N VAL A 93 -0.91 7.88 -19.85
CA VAL A 93 -2.12 7.22 -20.36
C VAL A 93 -3.06 6.87 -19.21
N GLY A 94 -2.55 6.35 -18.09
CA GLY A 94 -3.36 6.03 -16.92
C GLY A 94 -4.08 7.25 -16.34
N GLY A 95 -3.40 8.40 -16.22
CA GLY A 95 -4.01 9.64 -15.75
C GLY A 95 -5.09 10.18 -16.70
N LEU A 96 -4.85 10.12 -18.02
CA LEU A 96 -5.85 10.49 -19.02
C LEU A 96 -7.06 9.55 -18.97
N LEU A 97 -6.83 8.25 -18.80
CA LEU A 97 -7.87 7.24 -18.70
C LEU A 97 -8.73 7.45 -17.45
N ALA A 98 -8.09 7.75 -16.31
CA ALA A 98 -8.77 8.06 -15.06
C ALA A 98 -9.64 9.32 -15.16
N SER A 99 -9.11 10.37 -15.75
CA SER A 99 -9.84 11.60 -16.01
C SER A 99 -11.00 11.36 -16.97
N LEU A 100 -10.77 10.67 -18.09
CA LEU A 100 -11.79 10.38 -19.09
C LEU A 100 -12.93 9.54 -18.52
N GLY A 101 -12.63 8.52 -17.71
CA GLY A 101 -13.65 7.71 -17.04
C GLY A 101 -14.55 8.56 -16.14
N MET A 102 -13.95 9.43 -15.34
CA MET A 102 -14.71 10.29 -14.44
C MET A 102 -15.49 11.40 -15.16
N VAL A 103 -14.93 11.98 -16.23
CA VAL A 103 -15.66 12.93 -17.08
C VAL A 103 -16.81 12.25 -17.81
N ALA A 104 -16.60 11.06 -18.39
CA ALA A 104 -17.65 10.28 -19.04
C ALA A 104 -18.76 9.91 -18.05
N ALA A 105 -18.43 9.61 -16.79
CA ALA A 105 -19.38 9.33 -15.73
C ALA A 105 -20.40 10.46 -15.50
N SER A 106 -20.00 11.72 -15.70
CA SER A 106 -20.91 12.88 -15.56
C SER A 106 -22.07 12.90 -16.56
N PHE A 107 -21.94 12.18 -17.67
CA PHE A 107 -22.95 12.08 -18.73
C PHE A 107 -23.75 10.77 -18.70
N CYS A 108 -23.44 9.87 -17.76
CA CYS A 108 -24.10 8.57 -17.66
C CYS A 108 -25.59 8.71 -17.33
N ARG A 109 -26.37 7.83 -17.93
CA ARG A 109 -27.83 7.70 -17.75
C ARG A 109 -28.24 6.33 -17.22
N SER A 110 -27.29 5.42 -17.05
CA SER A 110 -27.49 4.11 -16.45
C SER A 110 -26.39 3.80 -15.46
N VAL A 111 -26.74 3.01 -14.45
CA VAL A 111 -25.82 2.50 -13.43
C VAL A 111 -24.75 1.59 -14.06
N ILE A 112 -25.11 0.84 -15.11
CA ILE A 112 -24.15 0.01 -15.84
C ILE A 112 -23.08 0.88 -16.51
N GLU A 113 -23.49 2.03 -17.06
CA GLU A 113 -22.52 2.99 -17.63
C GLU A 113 -21.59 3.53 -16.54
N LEU A 114 -22.10 3.80 -15.33
CA LEU A 114 -21.26 4.19 -14.18
C LEU A 114 -20.29 3.09 -13.73
N TYR A 115 -20.69 1.82 -13.77
CA TYR A 115 -19.77 0.70 -13.49
C TYR A 115 -18.63 0.66 -14.52
N LEU A 116 -18.94 0.87 -15.80
CA LEU A 116 -17.94 0.86 -16.87
C LEU A 116 -17.02 2.10 -16.83
N THR A 117 -17.56 3.28 -16.54
CA THR A 117 -16.79 4.53 -16.53
C THR A 117 -16.06 4.74 -15.20
N THR A 118 -16.80 4.92 -14.10
CA THR A 118 -16.23 5.16 -12.76
C THR A 118 -15.56 3.92 -12.18
N GLY A 119 -16.13 2.73 -12.38
CA GLY A 119 -15.52 1.49 -11.90
C GLY A 119 -14.31 1.08 -12.75
N VAL A 120 -14.59 0.62 -13.97
CA VAL A 120 -13.57 -0.02 -14.83
C VAL A 120 -12.55 0.97 -15.38
N LEU A 121 -13.02 2.01 -16.08
CA LEU A 121 -12.14 2.94 -16.81
C LEU A 121 -11.29 3.77 -15.84
N THR A 122 -11.92 4.35 -14.82
CA THR A 122 -11.22 5.13 -13.80
C THR A 122 -10.31 4.25 -12.93
N GLY A 123 -10.78 3.08 -12.51
CA GLY A 123 -9.98 2.12 -11.73
C GLY A 123 -8.73 1.64 -12.49
N LEU A 124 -8.87 1.27 -13.76
CA LEU A 124 -7.73 0.91 -14.61
C LEU A 124 -6.76 2.07 -14.80
N GLY A 125 -7.28 3.29 -14.99
CA GLY A 125 -6.45 4.49 -15.11
C GLY A 125 -5.62 4.76 -13.87
N LEU A 126 -6.25 4.67 -12.69
CA LEU A 126 -5.57 4.81 -11.39
C LEU A 126 -4.53 3.71 -11.15
N ALA A 127 -4.80 2.48 -11.59
CA ALA A 127 -3.84 1.37 -11.50
C ALA A 127 -2.59 1.59 -12.35
N LEU A 128 -2.77 2.00 -13.61
CA LEU A 128 -1.69 2.35 -14.54
C LEU A 128 -0.91 3.59 -14.11
N ASN A 129 -1.43 4.37 -13.16
CA ASN A 129 -0.74 5.51 -12.58
C ASN A 129 0.02 5.13 -11.29
N PHE A 130 -0.63 4.38 -10.39
CA PHE A 130 -0.09 4.00 -9.08
C PHE A 130 1.05 2.98 -9.13
N GLN A 131 0.89 1.89 -9.87
CA GLN A 131 1.89 0.82 -9.86
C GLN A 131 3.26 1.33 -10.40
N PRO A 132 3.34 2.08 -11.51
CA PRO A 132 4.61 2.59 -12.00
C PRO A 132 5.17 3.74 -11.16
N SER A 133 4.33 4.50 -10.43
CA SER A 133 4.84 5.53 -9.51
C SER A 133 5.67 4.91 -8.40
N LEU A 134 5.21 3.79 -7.82
CA LEU A 134 5.98 3.05 -6.82
C LEU A 134 7.30 2.49 -7.37
N ILE A 135 7.31 2.02 -8.62
CA ILE A 135 8.53 1.55 -9.28
C ILE A 135 9.54 2.70 -9.39
N MET A 136 9.10 3.86 -9.86
CA MET A 136 9.94 5.05 -9.99
C MET A 136 10.49 5.54 -8.65
N LEU A 137 9.66 5.56 -7.61
CA LEU A 137 10.07 5.94 -6.26
C LEU A 137 11.22 5.06 -5.74
N ASN A 138 11.09 3.74 -5.89
CA ASN A 138 12.09 2.77 -5.43
C ASN A 138 13.38 2.76 -6.28
N ARG A 139 13.35 3.34 -7.49
CA ARG A 139 14.54 3.59 -8.32
C ARG A 139 15.30 4.84 -7.90
N TYR A 140 14.58 5.87 -7.46
CA TYR A 140 15.19 7.15 -7.05
C TYR A 140 15.81 7.12 -5.65
N PHE A 141 15.27 6.29 -4.77
CA PHE A 141 15.78 6.09 -3.42
C PHE A 141 16.32 4.68 -3.26
N ASN A 142 17.46 4.52 -2.60
CA ASN A 142 18.00 3.24 -2.15
C ASN A 142 18.19 3.25 -0.63
N LYS A 143 19.04 4.14 -0.11
CA LYS A 143 19.27 4.27 1.34
C LYS A 143 18.04 4.76 2.09
N ARG A 144 17.24 5.65 1.46
CA ARG A 144 16.05 6.26 2.07
C ARG A 144 14.72 5.65 1.58
N ARG A 145 14.74 4.42 1.04
CA ARG A 145 13.54 3.72 0.53
C ARG A 145 12.39 3.64 1.54
N PRO A 146 12.60 3.20 2.80
CA PRO A 146 11.50 3.10 3.76
C PRO A 146 10.85 4.45 4.05
N LEU A 147 11.67 5.51 4.19
CA LEU A 147 11.18 6.88 4.37
C LEU A 147 10.39 7.37 3.16
N ALA A 148 10.89 7.14 1.95
CA ALA A 148 10.24 7.56 0.72
C ALA A 148 8.88 6.87 0.53
N ASN A 149 8.82 5.55 0.71
CA ASN A 149 7.58 4.78 0.63
C ASN A 149 6.59 5.18 1.73
N GLY A 150 7.07 5.40 2.96
CA GLY A 150 6.22 5.86 4.07
C GLY A 150 5.59 7.22 3.81
N LEU A 151 6.37 8.19 3.32
CA LEU A 151 5.88 9.52 2.94
C LEU A 151 4.88 9.43 1.79
N ALA A 152 5.17 8.66 0.73
CA ALA A 152 4.23 8.48 -0.39
C ALA A 152 2.91 7.82 0.06
N ALA A 153 2.99 6.81 0.93
CA ALA A 153 1.81 6.14 1.49
C ALA A 153 0.93 7.06 2.36
N ALA A 154 1.53 8.02 3.06
CA ALA A 154 0.79 9.03 3.83
C ALA A 154 -0.07 9.96 2.95
N GLY A 155 0.14 9.97 1.62
CA GLY A 155 -0.72 10.68 0.69
C GLY A 155 -2.17 10.20 0.69
N SER A 156 -2.40 8.90 0.88
CA SER A 156 -3.75 8.31 0.94
C SER A 156 -4.64 8.97 2.00
N PRO A 157 -4.29 8.94 3.30
CA PRO A 157 -5.15 9.54 4.33
C PRO A 157 -5.26 11.07 4.21
N VAL A 158 -4.21 11.77 3.76
CA VAL A 158 -4.27 13.22 3.52
C VAL A 158 -5.30 13.57 2.43
N PHE A 159 -5.30 12.83 1.33
CA PHE A 159 -6.27 13.03 0.26
C PHE A 159 -7.68 12.64 0.70
N LEU A 160 -7.85 11.62 1.55
CA LEU A 160 -9.17 11.27 2.07
C LEU A 160 -9.76 12.41 2.92
N CYS A 161 -8.94 13.07 3.74
CA CYS A 161 -9.35 14.23 4.53
C CYS A 161 -9.81 15.42 3.68
N ALA A 162 -9.18 15.61 2.52
CA ALA A 162 -9.48 16.73 1.64
C ALA A 162 -10.63 16.41 0.67
N LEU A 163 -10.61 15.21 0.08
CA LEU A 163 -11.56 14.82 -0.97
C LEU A 163 -12.96 14.55 -0.43
N SER A 164 -13.12 14.08 0.82
CA SER A 164 -14.46 13.83 1.36
C SER A 164 -15.28 15.13 1.55
N PRO A 165 -14.78 16.17 2.26
CA PRO A 165 -15.47 17.46 2.34
C PRO A 165 -15.60 18.15 0.99
N LEU A 166 -14.58 18.06 0.13
CA LEU A 166 -14.65 18.61 -1.22
C LEU A 166 -15.75 17.93 -2.04
N GLY A 167 -15.85 16.60 -1.98
CA GLY A 167 -16.90 15.85 -2.64
C GLY A 167 -18.29 16.28 -2.19
N GLN A 168 -18.47 16.49 -0.88
CA GLN A 168 -19.73 16.98 -0.33
C GLN A 168 -20.06 18.42 -0.79
N LEU A 169 -19.07 19.32 -0.85
CA LEU A 169 -19.26 20.67 -1.36
C LEU A 169 -19.59 20.69 -2.85
N LEU A 170 -18.94 19.84 -3.65
CA LEU A 170 -19.24 19.67 -5.07
C LEU A 170 -20.65 19.13 -5.28
N GLN A 171 -21.06 18.19 -4.43
CA GLN A 171 -22.40 17.61 -4.44
C GLN A 171 -23.47 18.68 -4.15
N GLU A 172 -23.29 19.51 -3.14
CA GLU A 172 -24.26 20.55 -2.76
C GLU A 172 -24.40 21.65 -3.83
N GLN A 173 -23.31 22.06 -4.47
CA GLN A 173 -23.30 23.19 -5.41
C GLN A 173 -23.59 22.80 -6.85
N TYR A 174 -23.11 21.63 -7.29
CA TYR A 174 -23.14 21.21 -8.70
C TYR A 174 -23.82 19.86 -8.93
N GLY A 175 -24.29 19.20 -7.86
CA GLY A 175 -24.80 17.83 -7.92
C GLY A 175 -23.72 16.81 -8.29
N TRP A 176 -24.14 15.55 -8.44
CA TRP A 176 -23.20 14.46 -8.68
C TRP A 176 -22.56 14.52 -10.07
N ARG A 177 -23.31 14.99 -11.09
CA ARG A 177 -22.80 15.13 -12.46
C ARG A 177 -21.70 16.18 -12.54
N GLY A 178 -21.93 17.38 -12.01
CA GLY A 178 -20.92 18.43 -11.95
C GLY A 178 -19.75 18.05 -11.04
N GLY A 179 -20.02 17.37 -9.93
CA GLY A 179 -19.00 16.84 -9.04
C GLY A 179 -18.06 15.86 -9.74
N PHE A 180 -18.60 14.89 -10.49
CA PHE A 180 -17.79 13.96 -11.28
C PHE A 180 -16.98 14.67 -12.36
N LEU A 181 -17.55 15.64 -13.08
CA LEU A 181 -16.81 16.42 -14.07
C LEU A 181 -15.58 17.12 -13.45
N ILE A 182 -15.74 17.77 -12.30
CA ILE A 182 -14.65 18.46 -11.59
C ILE A 182 -13.63 17.47 -11.03
N LEU A 183 -14.09 16.35 -10.45
CA LEU A 183 -13.21 15.27 -9.98
C LEU A 183 -12.39 14.66 -11.13
N GLY A 184 -12.96 14.58 -12.34
CA GLY A 184 -12.23 14.19 -13.55
C GLY A 184 -11.13 15.17 -13.92
N GLY A 185 -11.38 16.48 -13.77
CA GLY A 185 -10.35 17.51 -13.89
C GLY A 185 -9.25 17.39 -12.83
N LEU A 186 -9.61 17.05 -11.59
CA LEU A 186 -8.62 16.80 -10.52
C LEU A 186 -7.75 15.58 -10.82
N LEU A 187 -8.35 14.48 -11.30
CA LEU A 187 -7.64 13.28 -11.74
C LEU A 187 -6.70 13.53 -12.92
N LEU A 188 -6.97 14.53 -13.76
CA LEU A 188 -6.07 14.92 -14.85
C LEU A 188 -4.69 15.38 -14.32
N ASN A 189 -4.62 15.91 -13.08
CA ASN A 189 -3.35 16.26 -12.44
C ASN A 189 -2.44 15.04 -12.19
N CYS A 190 -2.97 13.81 -12.23
CA CYS A 190 -2.14 12.61 -12.26
C CYS A 190 -1.22 12.57 -13.49
N CYS A 191 -1.60 13.21 -14.61
CA CYS A 191 -0.73 13.37 -15.78
C CYS A 191 0.43 14.33 -15.50
N ALA A 192 0.18 15.44 -14.79
CA ALA A 192 1.23 16.35 -14.36
C ALA A 192 2.22 15.64 -13.41
N CYS A 193 1.70 14.85 -12.47
CA CYS A 193 2.52 14.01 -11.59
C CYS A 193 3.33 12.97 -12.38
N ALA A 194 2.74 12.35 -13.41
CA ALA A 194 3.44 11.45 -14.32
C ALA A 194 4.57 12.14 -15.10
N ALA A 195 4.41 13.42 -15.47
CA ALA A 195 5.44 14.18 -16.16
C ALA A 195 6.70 14.42 -15.29
N LEU A 196 6.57 14.39 -13.95
CA LEU A 196 7.70 14.48 -13.02
C LEU A 196 8.58 13.21 -13.02
N MET A 197 8.03 12.08 -13.48
CA MET A 197 8.70 10.77 -13.49
C MET A 197 9.74 10.69 -14.60
N ARG A 198 10.93 11.26 -14.35
CA ARG A 198 12.05 11.21 -15.29
C ARG A 198 12.72 9.83 -15.25
N PRO A 199 12.82 9.10 -16.38
CA PRO A 199 13.59 7.86 -16.40
C PRO A 199 15.05 8.14 -16.05
N LEU A 200 15.64 7.31 -15.19
CA LEU A 200 17.07 7.33 -14.93
C LEU A 200 17.77 6.59 -16.08
N GLU A 201 18.43 7.31 -16.97
CA GLU A 201 19.23 6.72 -18.05
C GLU A 201 20.63 6.32 -17.53
N ALA A 202 21.14 5.19 -17.98
CA ALA A 202 22.54 4.82 -17.74
C ALA A 202 23.47 5.75 -18.54
N PRO A 203 24.64 6.16 -17.99
CA PRO A 203 25.58 7.00 -18.70
C PRO A 203 25.98 6.36 -20.04
N ARG A 204 25.79 7.08 -21.15
CA ARG A 204 26.06 6.66 -22.54
C ARG A 204 27.53 6.30 -22.86
N GLY A 205 28.41 6.18 -21.87
CA GLY A 205 29.84 5.87 -22.03
C GLY A 205 30.29 4.50 -21.49
N ALA A 206 29.47 3.78 -20.72
CA ALA A 206 29.87 2.48 -20.15
C ALA A 206 29.55 1.27 -21.05
N GLY A 207 28.97 1.50 -22.23
CA GLY A 207 28.48 0.46 -23.15
C GLY A 207 29.16 0.41 -24.51
N ALA A 208 30.23 1.18 -24.74
CA ALA A 208 30.96 1.17 -26.02
C ALA A 208 32.06 0.09 -26.12
N GLY A 209 32.13 -0.83 -25.14
CA GLY A 209 33.13 -1.90 -25.09
C GLY A 209 32.58 -3.31 -24.79
N ALA A 210 31.26 -3.51 -24.76
CA ALA A 210 30.66 -4.83 -24.56
C ALA A 210 30.06 -5.34 -25.88
N GLY A 211 30.95 -5.72 -26.81
CA GLY A 211 30.57 -6.51 -27.97
C GLY A 211 30.04 -7.88 -27.54
N ALA A 212 28.98 -8.32 -28.23
CA ALA A 212 28.52 -9.69 -28.38
C ALA A 212 28.46 -10.59 -27.11
N GLY A 213 27.25 -10.81 -26.59
CA GLY A 213 26.95 -11.97 -25.73
C GLY A 213 26.54 -11.66 -24.29
N ALA A 214 25.72 -10.64 -24.05
CA ALA A 214 24.97 -10.61 -22.79
C ALA A 214 24.01 -11.83 -22.78
N PRO A 215 24.10 -12.74 -21.80
CA PRO A 215 23.16 -13.85 -21.72
C PRO A 215 21.75 -13.26 -21.59
N GLN A 216 20.87 -13.60 -22.53
CA GLN A 216 19.44 -13.30 -22.41
C GLN A 216 18.97 -13.90 -21.09
N ARG A 217 18.77 -13.04 -20.08
CA ARG A 217 18.26 -13.49 -18.78
C ARG A 217 16.91 -14.16 -19.03
N PRO A 218 16.70 -15.41 -18.56
CA PRO A 218 15.49 -16.15 -18.87
C PRO A 218 14.28 -15.35 -18.40
N ALA A 219 13.25 -15.27 -19.24
CA ALA A 219 12.02 -14.60 -18.92
C ALA A 219 11.40 -15.26 -17.67
N ARG A 220 11.56 -14.63 -16.51
CA ARG A 220 10.90 -15.09 -15.28
C ARG A 220 9.39 -15.06 -15.49
N ARG A 221 8.70 -16.11 -15.06
CA ARG A 221 7.24 -16.24 -15.15
C ARG A 221 6.58 -15.06 -14.40
N LEU A 222 5.54 -14.47 -14.98
CA LEU A 222 4.83 -13.29 -14.45
C LEU A 222 4.25 -13.54 -13.05
N LEU A 223 3.79 -14.76 -12.81
CA LEU A 223 3.33 -15.25 -11.52
C LEU A 223 4.05 -16.56 -11.27
N ASP A 224 4.96 -16.58 -10.30
CA ASP A 224 5.51 -17.84 -9.84
C ASP A 224 4.55 -18.43 -8.80
N LEU A 225 3.73 -19.37 -9.26
CA LEU A 225 2.79 -20.10 -8.40
C LEU A 225 3.51 -21.02 -7.41
N SER A 226 4.84 -21.17 -7.52
CA SER A 226 5.64 -21.91 -6.54
C SER A 226 5.49 -21.36 -5.12
N VAL A 227 5.15 -20.07 -4.97
CA VAL A 227 4.93 -19.41 -3.68
C VAL A 227 3.75 -20.04 -2.90
N PHE A 228 2.75 -20.60 -3.58
CA PHE A 228 1.65 -21.34 -2.92
C PHE A 228 2.09 -22.64 -2.26
N ARG A 229 3.34 -23.10 -2.46
CA ARG A 229 3.88 -24.23 -1.70
C ARG A 229 4.34 -23.84 -0.30
N ASP A 230 4.60 -22.55 -0.07
CA ASP A 230 4.97 -22.05 1.25
C ASP A 230 3.72 -21.96 2.15
N ARG A 231 3.75 -22.70 3.26
CA ARG A 231 2.61 -22.75 4.20
C ARG A 231 2.34 -21.41 4.86
N GLY A 232 3.38 -20.63 5.15
CA GLY A 232 3.25 -19.30 5.74
C GLY A 232 2.56 -18.34 4.78
N PHE A 233 2.95 -18.36 3.50
CA PHE A 233 2.29 -17.57 2.46
C PHE A 233 0.82 -17.94 2.28
N VAL A 234 0.47 -19.23 2.23
CA VAL A 234 -0.93 -19.67 2.05
C VAL A 234 -1.80 -19.19 3.21
N ILE A 235 -1.33 -19.32 4.45
CA ILE A 235 -2.03 -18.84 5.65
C ILE A 235 -2.21 -17.32 5.59
N TYR A 236 -1.13 -16.59 5.26
CA TYR A 236 -1.18 -15.13 5.12
C TYR A 236 -2.15 -14.70 4.02
N ALA A 237 -2.08 -15.32 2.84
CA ALA A 237 -2.93 -14.98 1.71
C ALA A 237 -4.41 -15.25 2.01
N ALA A 238 -4.72 -16.36 2.70
CA ALA A 238 -6.07 -16.65 3.17
C ALA A 238 -6.56 -15.60 4.18
N ALA A 239 -5.75 -15.28 5.20
CA ALA A 239 -6.07 -14.26 6.19
C ALA A 239 -6.26 -12.87 5.54
N ALA A 240 -5.36 -12.47 4.66
CA ALA A 240 -5.44 -11.18 3.95
C ALA A 240 -6.70 -11.10 3.07
N SER A 241 -7.06 -12.19 2.38
CA SER A 241 -8.29 -12.24 1.56
C SER A 241 -9.55 -12.10 2.41
N ILE A 242 -9.62 -12.81 3.55
CA ILE A 242 -10.75 -12.71 4.49
C ILE A 242 -10.82 -11.29 5.10
N MET A 243 -9.66 -10.73 5.48
CA MET A 243 -9.58 -9.38 6.04
C MET A 243 -10.14 -8.34 5.04
N VAL A 244 -9.77 -8.44 3.77
CA VAL A 244 -10.19 -7.48 2.74
C VAL A 244 -11.70 -7.54 2.43
N LEU A 245 -12.37 -8.67 2.66
CA LEU A 245 -13.83 -8.76 2.56
C LEU A 245 -14.53 -7.76 3.49
N GLY A 246 -14.07 -7.67 4.76
CA GLY A 246 -14.67 -6.81 5.77
C GLY A 246 -14.06 -5.41 5.85
N LEU A 247 -12.75 -5.28 5.69
CA LEU A 247 -11.99 -4.05 5.98
C LEU A 247 -12.45 -2.81 5.20
N PHE A 248 -12.93 -2.98 3.96
CA PHE A 248 -13.38 -1.87 3.11
C PHE A 248 -14.86 -1.52 3.28
N VAL A 249 -15.65 -2.37 3.95
CA VAL A 249 -17.10 -2.20 4.07
C VAL A 249 -17.45 -0.96 4.93
N PRO A 250 -16.96 -0.81 6.18
CA PRO A 250 -17.37 0.33 7.01
C PRO A 250 -17.04 1.70 6.41
N PRO A 251 -15.83 1.96 5.85
CA PRO A 251 -15.54 3.25 5.22
C PRO A 251 -16.43 3.60 4.03
N VAL A 252 -16.96 2.59 3.32
CA VAL A 252 -17.89 2.82 2.20
C VAL A 252 -19.27 3.22 2.71
N PHE A 253 -19.75 2.61 3.79
CA PHE A 253 -21.12 2.82 4.28
C PHE A 253 -21.27 3.86 5.40
N VAL A 254 -20.19 4.26 6.10
CA VAL A 254 -20.27 5.14 7.28
C VAL A 254 -20.93 6.50 6.99
N VAL A 255 -20.67 7.08 5.81
CA VAL A 255 -21.29 8.36 5.42
C VAL A 255 -22.78 8.18 5.19
N SER A 256 -23.17 7.15 4.44
CA SER A 256 -24.59 6.82 4.21
C SER A 256 -25.31 6.53 5.52
N TYR A 257 -24.66 5.80 6.45
CA TYR A 257 -25.23 5.51 7.76
C TYR A 257 -25.51 6.80 8.55
N ALA A 258 -24.55 7.72 8.61
CA ALA A 258 -24.77 9.01 9.27
C ALA A 258 -25.90 9.82 8.62
N LYS A 259 -25.97 9.84 7.27
CA LYS A 259 -27.05 10.51 6.54
C LYS A 259 -28.42 9.87 6.81
N ASP A 260 -28.49 8.58 7.06
CA ASP A 260 -29.73 7.86 7.38
C ASP A 260 -30.18 8.06 8.84
N LEU A 261 -29.23 8.33 9.75
CA LEU A 261 -29.52 8.81 11.11
C LEU A 261 -30.02 10.27 11.14
N GLY A 262 -30.15 10.93 9.98
CA GLY A 262 -30.57 12.34 9.88
C GLY A 262 -29.45 13.35 10.18
N VAL A 263 -28.19 12.93 10.20
CA VAL A 263 -27.05 13.84 10.35
C VAL A 263 -26.91 14.67 9.07
N PRO A 264 -26.68 16.00 9.16
CA PRO A 264 -26.43 16.83 7.98
C PRO A 264 -25.27 16.31 7.15
N ASP A 265 -25.42 16.34 5.83
CA ASP A 265 -24.47 15.73 4.90
C ASP A 265 -23.03 16.22 5.07
N THR A 266 -22.84 17.51 5.34
CA THR A 266 -21.52 18.11 5.62
C THR A 266 -20.85 17.46 6.85
N ARG A 267 -21.63 17.17 7.90
CA ARG A 267 -21.13 16.46 9.10
C ARG A 267 -20.90 14.98 8.82
N ALA A 268 -21.75 14.33 8.03
CA ALA A 268 -21.56 12.94 7.63
C ALA A 268 -20.24 12.75 6.84
N ALA A 269 -19.95 13.62 5.88
CA ALA A 269 -18.69 13.60 5.12
C ALA A 269 -17.45 13.87 6.00
N PHE A 270 -17.62 14.62 7.09
CA PHE A 270 -16.55 14.90 8.04
C PHE A 270 -16.09 13.63 8.80
N LEU A 271 -16.91 12.59 8.92
CA LEU A 271 -16.51 11.31 9.53
C LEU A 271 -15.34 10.65 8.80
N LEU A 272 -15.35 10.63 7.46
CA LEU A 272 -14.21 10.15 6.66
C LEU A 272 -12.99 11.06 6.80
N THR A 273 -13.19 12.34 7.11
CA THR A 273 -12.10 13.28 7.39
C THR A 273 -11.44 12.95 8.72
N VAL A 274 -12.23 12.66 9.76
CA VAL A 274 -11.72 12.19 11.06
C VAL A 274 -10.93 10.90 10.90
N LEU A 275 -11.49 9.91 10.18
CA LEU A 275 -10.83 8.64 9.89
C LEU A 275 -9.48 8.87 9.19
N GLY A 276 -9.48 9.65 8.11
CA GLY A 276 -8.27 9.99 7.39
C GLY A 276 -7.24 10.68 8.29
N PHE A 277 -7.66 11.66 9.09
CA PHE A 277 -6.75 12.47 9.91
C PHE A 277 -6.02 11.61 10.94
N VAL A 278 -6.73 10.66 11.55
CA VAL A 278 -6.13 9.73 12.51
C VAL A 278 -5.18 8.74 11.82
N ASP A 279 -5.52 8.24 10.62
CA ASP A 279 -4.63 7.35 9.84
C ASP A 279 -3.31 8.04 9.46
N ILE A 280 -3.31 9.37 9.20
CA ILE A 280 -2.08 10.15 8.93
C ILE A 280 -1.01 9.91 10.01
N PHE A 281 -1.41 9.85 11.28
CA PHE A 281 -0.49 9.65 12.40
C PHE A 281 -0.32 8.18 12.77
N ALA A 282 -1.39 7.40 12.71
CA ALA A 282 -1.38 5.99 13.13
C ALA A 282 -0.46 5.13 12.26
N ARG A 283 -0.47 5.33 10.94
CA ARG A 283 0.29 4.51 9.99
C ARG A 283 1.81 4.69 10.13
N PRO A 284 2.38 5.91 10.15
CA PRO A 284 3.81 6.10 10.42
C PRO A 284 4.22 5.61 11.81
N ALA A 285 3.38 5.84 12.84
CA ALA A 285 3.66 5.38 14.20
C ALA A 285 3.74 3.85 14.29
N ALA A 286 2.80 3.14 13.64
CA ALA A 286 2.79 1.68 13.58
C ALA A 286 3.99 1.12 12.81
N GLY A 287 4.34 1.71 11.66
CA GLY A 287 5.51 1.30 10.87
C GLY A 287 6.83 1.54 11.62
N PHE A 288 6.95 2.65 12.36
CA PHE A 288 8.10 2.89 13.23
C PHE A 288 8.19 1.86 14.36
N LEU A 289 7.07 1.56 15.02
CA LEU A 289 7.00 0.57 16.08
C LEU A 289 7.42 -0.83 15.59
N ALA A 290 6.93 -1.24 14.42
CA ALA A 290 7.25 -2.52 13.80
C ALA A 290 8.73 -2.64 13.40
N GLY A 291 9.32 -1.53 12.94
CA GLY A 291 10.74 -1.44 12.59
C GLY A 291 11.71 -1.54 13.76
N LEU A 292 11.27 -1.43 15.02
CA LEU A 292 12.15 -1.56 16.18
C LEU A 292 12.74 -2.97 16.26
N PRO A 293 14.04 -3.13 16.57
CA PRO A 293 14.71 -4.44 16.57
C PRO A 293 14.11 -5.43 17.57
N LYS A 294 13.47 -4.94 18.64
CA LYS A 294 12.77 -5.76 19.64
C LYS A 294 11.39 -6.23 19.18
N VAL A 295 10.73 -5.48 18.30
CA VAL A 295 9.34 -5.72 17.86
C VAL A 295 9.31 -6.46 16.53
N ARG A 296 10.28 -6.24 15.65
CA ARG A 296 10.38 -6.85 14.32
C ARG A 296 10.20 -8.38 14.31
N PRO A 297 10.78 -9.18 15.24
CA PRO A 297 10.53 -10.63 15.30
C PRO A 297 9.08 -11.01 15.60
N TYR A 298 8.33 -10.09 16.22
CA TYR A 298 6.93 -10.25 16.61
C TYR A 298 5.96 -9.50 15.69
N SER A 299 6.42 -9.02 14.53
CA SER A 299 5.62 -8.26 13.55
C SER A 299 4.33 -8.98 13.14
N VAL A 300 4.37 -10.32 13.01
CA VAL A 300 3.17 -11.15 12.72
C VAL A 300 2.12 -11.02 13.85
N TYR A 301 2.54 -11.09 15.12
CA TYR A 301 1.63 -10.93 16.26
C TYR A 301 1.08 -9.51 16.37
N LEU A 302 1.91 -8.51 16.08
CA LEU A 302 1.48 -7.11 16.03
C LEU A 302 0.43 -6.88 14.94
N PHE A 303 0.58 -7.53 13.78
CA PHE A 303 -0.42 -7.49 12.71
C PHE A 303 -1.71 -8.23 13.06
N SER A 304 -1.62 -9.41 13.69
CA SER A 304 -2.80 -10.09 14.27
C SER A 304 -3.53 -9.20 15.28
N PHE A 305 -2.80 -8.52 16.17
CA PHE A 305 -3.38 -7.56 17.11
C PHE A 305 -4.06 -6.39 16.38
N ALA A 306 -3.44 -5.84 15.34
CA ALA A 306 -4.02 -4.76 14.55
C ALA A 306 -5.34 -5.17 13.88
N MET A 307 -5.40 -6.37 13.28
CA MET A 307 -6.64 -6.92 12.71
C MET A 307 -7.68 -7.19 13.79
N PHE A 308 -7.28 -7.77 14.93
CA PHE A 308 -8.20 -7.99 16.05
C PHE A 308 -8.81 -6.67 16.54
N PHE A 309 -7.98 -5.65 16.73
CA PHE A 309 -8.40 -4.33 17.17
C PHE A 309 -9.33 -3.66 16.14
N ASN A 310 -9.06 -3.83 14.84
CA ASN A 310 -9.92 -3.34 13.78
C ASN A 310 -11.31 -4.02 13.79
N GLY A 311 -11.36 -5.35 13.76
CA GLY A 311 -12.63 -6.07 13.78
C GLY A 311 -13.42 -5.89 15.09
N PHE A 312 -12.75 -5.72 16.23
CA PHE A 312 -13.40 -5.35 17.49
C PHE A 312 -13.97 -3.92 17.45
N THR A 313 -13.29 -3.00 16.77
CA THR A 313 -13.81 -1.64 16.56
C THR A 313 -15.06 -1.68 15.69
N ASP A 314 -15.13 -2.54 14.67
CA ASP A 314 -16.32 -2.72 13.84
C ASP A 314 -17.51 -3.29 14.63
N LEU A 315 -17.26 -4.30 15.48
CA LEU A 315 -18.31 -4.87 16.35
C LEU A 315 -18.83 -3.88 17.39
N THR A 316 -17.95 -3.07 17.98
CA THR A 316 -18.39 -2.03 18.94
C THR A 316 -19.06 -0.86 18.21
N GLY A 317 -18.55 -0.49 17.04
CA GLY A 317 -19.10 0.51 16.15
C GLY A 317 -20.51 0.19 15.64
N SER A 318 -20.87 -1.09 15.52
CA SER A 318 -22.23 -1.50 15.15
C SER A 318 -23.30 -1.09 16.16
N THR A 319 -22.92 -0.70 17.39
CA THR A 319 -23.84 -0.23 18.42
C THR A 319 -24.03 1.30 18.40
N ALA A 320 -23.27 2.04 17.58
CA ALA A 320 -23.34 3.49 17.49
C ALA A 320 -24.65 3.95 16.81
N GLY A 321 -25.56 4.56 17.57
CA GLY A 321 -26.85 5.06 17.07
C GLY A 321 -26.88 6.57 16.78
N ASP A 322 -25.76 7.27 17.00
CA ASP A 322 -25.68 8.72 16.93
C ASP A 322 -24.36 9.19 16.30
N TYR A 323 -24.28 10.47 15.95
CA TYR A 323 -23.08 11.07 15.37
C TYR A 323 -21.85 10.97 16.30
N GLY A 324 -22.05 11.09 17.62
CA GLY A 324 -20.98 10.97 18.59
C GLY A 324 -20.36 9.58 18.58
N GLY A 325 -21.19 8.54 18.62
CA GLY A 325 -20.75 7.14 18.49
C GLY A 325 -20.01 6.88 17.17
N LEU A 326 -20.52 7.39 16.04
CA LEU A 326 -19.85 7.24 14.74
C LEU A 326 -18.51 7.98 14.67
N ALA A 327 -18.39 9.15 15.29
CA ALA A 327 -17.14 9.88 15.35
C ALA A 327 -16.08 9.12 16.17
N VAL A 328 -16.47 8.57 17.33
CA VAL A 328 -15.59 7.72 18.16
C VAL A 328 -15.17 6.46 17.38
N PHE A 329 -16.11 5.83 16.69
CA PHE A 329 -15.82 4.72 15.78
C PHE A 329 -14.77 5.11 14.73
N CYS A 330 -14.93 6.23 14.02
CA CYS A 330 -13.96 6.68 13.01
C CYS A 330 -12.56 6.95 13.58
N VAL A 331 -12.45 7.39 14.83
CA VAL A 331 -11.14 7.55 15.49
C VAL A 331 -10.47 6.20 15.71
N PHE A 332 -11.13 5.26 16.37
CA PHE A 332 -10.54 3.94 16.64
C PHE A 332 -10.32 3.13 15.35
N PHE A 333 -11.24 3.25 14.40
CA PHE A 333 -11.11 2.63 13.09
C PHE A 333 -9.92 3.23 12.34
N GLY A 334 -9.74 4.56 12.35
CA GLY A 334 -8.57 5.21 11.74
C GLY A 334 -7.24 4.73 12.31
N ILE A 335 -7.15 4.52 13.64
CA ILE A 335 -5.95 3.97 14.29
C ILE A 335 -5.68 2.54 13.80
N SER A 336 -6.66 1.67 13.94
CA SER A 336 -6.52 0.24 13.61
C SER A 336 -6.31 0.02 12.11
N TYR A 337 -7.01 0.78 11.25
CA TYR A 337 -6.84 0.78 9.80
C TYR A 337 -5.42 1.23 9.39
N GLY A 338 -4.88 2.27 10.03
CA GLY A 338 -3.52 2.72 9.81
C GLY A 338 -2.48 1.68 10.23
N MET A 339 -2.71 0.97 11.34
CA MET A 339 -1.86 -0.15 11.78
C MET A 339 -1.88 -1.31 10.77
N VAL A 340 -3.06 -1.75 10.34
CA VAL A 340 -3.23 -2.82 9.33
C VAL A 340 -2.50 -2.44 8.04
N GLY A 341 -2.72 -1.22 7.54
CA GLY A 341 -2.10 -0.74 6.31
C GLY A 341 -0.58 -0.58 6.38
N ALA A 342 0.00 -0.31 7.56
CA ALA A 342 1.46 -0.25 7.74
C ALA A 342 2.09 -1.65 7.76
N LEU A 343 1.45 -2.59 8.46
CA LEU A 343 2.02 -3.90 8.79
C LEU A 343 1.81 -4.95 7.70
N GLN A 344 0.78 -4.80 6.84
CA GLN A 344 0.42 -5.79 5.82
C GLN A 344 1.62 -6.21 4.97
N PHE A 345 2.29 -5.25 4.31
CA PHE A 345 3.42 -5.55 3.44
C PHE A 345 4.71 -5.91 4.19
N GLU A 346 4.88 -5.42 5.42
CA GLU A 346 6.02 -5.78 6.28
C GLU A 346 5.96 -7.24 6.69
N VAL A 347 4.80 -7.72 7.13
CA VAL A 347 4.58 -9.12 7.52
C VAL A 347 4.70 -10.04 6.32
N LEU A 348 4.17 -9.64 5.15
CA LEU A 348 4.37 -10.42 3.92
C LEU A 348 5.86 -10.58 3.60
N MET A 349 6.66 -9.52 3.75
CA MET A 349 8.10 -9.56 3.54
C MET A 349 8.81 -10.45 4.57
N ALA A 350 8.36 -10.43 5.83
CA ALA A 350 8.92 -11.26 6.88
C ALA A 350 8.65 -12.75 6.68
N ILE A 351 7.50 -13.12 6.11
CA ILE A 351 7.11 -14.52 5.84
C ILE A 351 7.81 -15.07 4.60
N VAL A 352 7.75 -14.34 3.49
CA VAL A 352 8.21 -14.84 2.17
C VAL A 352 9.71 -14.58 1.93
N GLY A 353 10.28 -13.59 2.60
CA GLY A 353 11.64 -13.12 2.34
C GLY A 353 11.76 -12.30 1.06
N THR A 354 12.94 -11.72 0.84
CA THR A 354 13.18 -10.71 -0.22
C THR A 354 13.07 -11.27 -1.64
N HIS A 355 13.61 -12.47 -1.87
CA HIS A 355 13.74 -13.05 -3.21
C HIS A 355 12.41 -13.39 -3.89
N ALA A 356 11.39 -13.80 -3.11
CA ALA A 356 10.07 -14.17 -3.62
C ALA A 356 9.00 -13.07 -3.39
N PHE A 357 9.36 -11.97 -2.71
CA PHE A 357 8.43 -10.92 -2.30
C PHE A 357 7.61 -10.32 -3.46
N SER A 358 8.23 -10.04 -4.60
CA SER A 358 7.55 -9.43 -5.75
C SER A 358 6.55 -10.36 -6.43
N SER A 359 6.78 -11.68 -6.43
CA SER A 359 5.80 -12.65 -6.93
C SER A 359 4.64 -12.79 -5.92
N ALA A 360 4.98 -12.86 -4.64
CA ALA A 360 4.02 -13.01 -3.54
C ALA A 360 3.05 -11.81 -3.44
N ILE A 361 3.57 -10.58 -3.51
CA ILE A 361 2.73 -9.38 -3.46
C ILE A 361 1.76 -9.31 -4.65
N GLY A 362 2.19 -9.70 -5.85
CA GLY A 362 1.31 -9.73 -7.02
C GLY A 362 0.17 -10.75 -6.88
N LEU A 363 0.45 -11.91 -6.31
CA LEU A 363 -0.58 -12.94 -6.05
C LEU A 363 -1.53 -12.53 -4.93
N VAL A 364 -1.02 -11.95 -3.84
CA VAL A 364 -1.84 -11.44 -2.73
C VAL A 364 -2.77 -10.33 -3.22
N LEU A 365 -2.26 -9.34 -3.94
CA LEU A 365 -3.10 -8.25 -4.48
C LEU A 365 -4.17 -8.76 -5.44
N LEU A 366 -3.91 -9.82 -6.22
CA LEU A 366 -4.92 -10.43 -7.08
C LEU A 366 -6.05 -11.09 -6.26
N LEU A 367 -5.70 -11.79 -5.17
CA LEU A 367 -6.69 -12.39 -4.27
C LEU A 367 -7.49 -11.30 -3.52
N GLU A 368 -6.82 -10.26 -3.06
CA GLU A 368 -7.44 -9.09 -2.44
C GLU A 368 -8.37 -8.36 -3.41
N ALA A 369 -8.03 -8.30 -4.70
CA ALA A 369 -8.90 -7.72 -5.74
C ALA A 369 -10.24 -8.48 -5.86
N ILE A 370 -10.22 -9.81 -5.74
CA ILE A 370 -11.44 -10.62 -5.76
C ILE A 370 -12.25 -10.38 -4.49
N ALA A 371 -11.59 -10.34 -3.33
CA ALA A 371 -12.26 -10.07 -2.06
C ALA A 371 -12.93 -8.69 -2.02
N VAL A 372 -12.22 -7.62 -2.42
CA VAL A 372 -12.77 -6.25 -2.41
C VAL A 372 -13.88 -6.05 -3.44
N LEU A 373 -13.90 -6.85 -4.51
CA LEU A 373 -14.99 -6.84 -5.48
C LEU A 373 -16.31 -7.33 -4.85
N ILE A 374 -16.23 -8.26 -3.90
CA ILE A 374 -17.38 -8.92 -3.27
C ILE A 374 -17.82 -8.22 -1.98
N GLY A 375 -16.86 -7.77 -1.15
CA GLY A 375 -17.11 -7.26 0.21
C GLY A 375 -18.19 -6.18 0.29
N PRO A 376 -17.97 -4.96 -0.24
CA PRO A 376 -18.95 -3.88 -0.16
C PRO A 376 -20.33 -4.22 -0.79
N PRO A 377 -20.46 -4.85 -1.98
CA PRO A 377 -21.74 -5.30 -2.50
C PRO A 377 -22.46 -6.31 -1.61
N SER A 378 -21.74 -7.24 -0.99
CA SER A 378 -22.34 -8.21 -0.07
C SER A 378 -22.89 -7.52 1.20
N GLY A 379 -22.16 -6.54 1.74
CA GLY A 379 -22.64 -5.68 2.82
C GLY A 379 -23.85 -4.84 2.41
N GLY A 380 -23.82 -4.25 1.22
CA GLY A 380 -24.95 -3.50 0.67
C GLY A 380 -26.20 -4.37 0.47
N ARG A 381 -26.04 -5.60 0.01
CA ARG A 381 -27.15 -6.55 -0.17
C ARG A 381 -27.77 -6.96 1.17
N LEU A 382 -26.95 -7.13 2.21
CA LEU A 382 -27.42 -7.39 3.56
C LEU A 382 -28.21 -6.18 4.11
N LEU A 383 -27.73 -4.96 3.84
CA LEU A 383 -28.42 -3.73 4.21
C LEU A 383 -29.74 -3.55 3.46
N ASP A 384 -29.76 -3.82 2.16
CA ASP A 384 -30.98 -3.75 1.34
C ASP A 384 -32.06 -4.73 1.83
N ALA A 385 -31.65 -5.91 2.34
CA ALA A 385 -32.58 -6.92 2.82
C ALA A 385 -33.07 -6.68 4.26
N THR A 386 -32.21 -6.12 5.13
CA THR A 386 -32.51 -5.97 6.56
C THR A 386 -32.91 -4.56 6.96
N HIS A 387 -32.51 -3.55 6.18
CA HIS A 387 -32.60 -2.12 6.50
C HIS A 387 -31.92 -1.72 7.81
N VAL A 388 -30.99 -2.54 8.32
CA VAL A 388 -30.30 -2.30 9.60
C VAL A 388 -28.79 -2.33 9.37
N TYR A 389 -28.14 -1.16 9.50
CA TYR A 389 -26.69 -1.00 9.36
C TYR A 389 -25.88 -1.84 10.33
N GLN A 390 -26.41 -2.15 11.51
CA GLN A 390 -25.71 -2.91 12.53
C GLN A 390 -25.21 -4.26 12.00
N TYR A 391 -26.01 -4.95 11.18
CA TYR A 391 -25.62 -6.24 10.61
C TYR A 391 -24.46 -6.14 9.62
N VAL A 392 -24.34 -5.02 8.89
CA VAL A 392 -23.24 -4.76 7.97
C VAL A 392 -21.91 -4.63 8.73
N PHE A 393 -21.92 -3.89 9.83
CA PHE A 393 -20.75 -3.69 10.68
C PHE A 393 -20.39 -4.96 11.47
N ILE A 394 -21.40 -5.74 11.90
CA ILE A 394 -21.17 -7.05 12.52
C ILE A 394 -20.52 -8.03 11.53
N LEU A 395 -20.99 -8.07 10.28
CA LEU A 395 -20.41 -8.91 9.23
C LEU A 395 -18.94 -8.52 9.00
N ALA A 396 -18.67 -7.24 8.76
CA ALA A 396 -17.32 -6.73 8.55
C ALA A 396 -16.38 -7.06 9.73
N GLY A 397 -16.84 -6.79 10.96
CA GLY A 397 -16.07 -7.08 12.16
C GLY A 397 -15.80 -8.58 12.36
N ALA A 398 -16.79 -9.44 12.08
CA ALA A 398 -16.64 -10.88 12.16
C ALA A 398 -15.62 -11.43 11.15
N GLU A 399 -15.63 -10.93 9.91
CA GLU A 399 -14.67 -11.30 8.87
C GLU A 399 -13.24 -10.89 9.26
N VAL A 400 -13.03 -9.65 9.69
CA VAL A 400 -11.70 -9.16 10.09
C VAL A 400 -11.19 -9.90 11.35
N LEU A 401 -12.07 -10.20 12.32
CA LEU A 401 -11.71 -11.02 13.49
C LEU A 401 -11.36 -12.46 13.10
N ALA A 402 -12.11 -13.06 12.17
CA ALA A 402 -11.79 -14.38 11.64
C ALA A 402 -10.41 -14.39 10.96
N ALA A 403 -10.09 -13.36 10.16
CA ALA A 403 -8.77 -13.20 9.56
C ALA A 403 -7.64 -13.11 10.60
N SER A 404 -7.87 -12.34 11.68
CA SER A 404 -6.94 -12.27 12.82
C SER A 404 -6.69 -13.64 13.44
N LEU A 405 -7.74 -14.41 13.72
CA LEU A 405 -7.66 -15.74 14.30
C LEU A 405 -6.93 -16.71 13.36
N VAL A 406 -7.23 -16.68 12.06
CA VAL A 406 -6.55 -17.52 11.05
C VAL A 406 -5.05 -17.24 11.04
N LEU A 407 -4.64 -15.96 11.06
CA LEU A 407 -3.23 -15.62 11.06
C LEU A 407 -2.54 -16.00 12.39
N LEU A 408 -3.20 -15.75 13.53
CA LEU A 408 -2.64 -16.03 14.85
C LEU A 408 -2.47 -17.54 15.09
N LEU A 409 -3.50 -18.33 14.79
CA LEU A 409 -3.48 -19.78 14.91
C LEU A 409 -2.53 -20.39 13.86
N GLY A 410 -2.55 -19.90 12.62
CA GLY A 410 -1.67 -20.36 11.57
C GLY A 410 -0.19 -20.11 11.89
N ASN A 411 0.14 -18.95 12.49
CA ASN A 411 1.48 -18.67 12.97
C ASN A 411 1.88 -19.62 14.12
N PHE A 412 0.98 -19.84 15.08
CA PHE A 412 1.24 -20.72 16.24
C PHE A 412 1.45 -22.19 15.84
N PHE A 413 0.61 -22.73 14.95
CA PHE A 413 0.63 -24.15 14.58
C PHE A 413 1.59 -24.48 13.42
N CYS A 414 1.78 -23.57 12.46
CA CYS A 414 2.49 -23.89 11.21
C CYS A 414 3.83 -23.16 11.04
N ILE A 415 4.03 -22.00 11.68
CA ILE A 415 5.27 -21.20 11.57
C ILE A 415 6.15 -21.38 12.83
N GLY A 416 5.52 -21.62 14.00
CA GLY A 416 6.21 -21.86 15.28
C GLY A 416 6.90 -23.23 15.44
N ARG A 417 6.68 -24.20 14.53
CA ARG A 417 7.43 -25.46 14.51
C ARG A 417 8.52 -25.42 13.43
N LYS A 418 9.72 -24.96 13.80
CA LYS A 418 10.93 -25.49 13.13
C LYS A 418 10.86 -27.02 13.21
N PRO A 419 11.04 -27.76 12.10
CA PRO A 419 11.20 -29.20 12.20
C PRO A 419 12.46 -29.48 13.01
N ALA A 420 12.30 -30.17 14.14
CA ALA A 420 13.39 -30.89 14.78
C ALA A 420 13.81 -32.00 13.81
N GLY A 421 14.69 -31.68 12.87
CA GLY A 421 15.06 -32.61 11.79
C GLY A 421 15.50 -31.90 10.52
N ALA A 422 16.52 -31.05 10.61
CA ALA A 422 17.33 -30.67 9.45
C ALA A 422 18.80 -30.74 9.89
N ALA A 423 19.30 -31.96 9.79
CA ALA A 423 20.67 -32.41 9.70
C ALA A 423 21.78 -31.41 10.05
N THR A 424 22.48 -31.77 11.11
CA THR A 424 23.94 -31.77 11.21
C THR A 424 24.55 -32.51 10.00
N GLU A 425 24.43 -31.97 8.78
CA GLU A 425 25.24 -32.36 7.62
C GLU A 425 26.04 -31.14 7.20
N GLY A 426 27.24 -31.05 7.78
CA GLY A 426 28.16 -29.94 7.59
C GLY A 426 29.37 -29.99 8.52
N GLN A 427 29.74 -31.16 9.05
CA GLN A 427 31.08 -31.41 9.57
C GLN A 427 31.77 -32.36 8.59
N GLY A 428 32.45 -31.78 7.60
CA GLY A 428 33.50 -32.51 6.88
C GLY A 428 34.65 -32.81 7.84
N PRO A 429 35.41 -33.91 7.65
CA PRO A 429 36.45 -34.32 8.58
C PRO A 429 37.55 -33.25 8.66
N GLN A 430 37.86 -32.78 9.87
CA GLN A 430 39.08 -32.01 10.13
C GLN A 430 40.31 -32.91 9.86
N PRO A 431 41.33 -32.45 9.11
CA PRO A 431 42.63 -33.09 9.14
C PRO A 431 43.28 -32.89 10.53
N PRO A 432 44.13 -33.82 10.98
CA PRO A 432 44.58 -33.89 12.36
C PRO A 432 45.44 -32.68 12.76
N ALA A 433 45.26 -32.25 14.01
CA ALA A 433 46.06 -31.24 14.66
C ALA A 433 47.51 -31.72 14.81
N ASP A 434 48.45 -30.96 14.26
CA ASP A 434 49.85 -31.03 14.67
C ASP A 434 50.11 -29.87 15.64
N GLY A 435 50.60 -30.22 16.82
CA GLY A 435 50.67 -29.33 17.96
C GLY A 435 51.78 -28.29 17.84
N ARG A 436 51.51 -27.10 18.41
CA ARG A 436 52.36 -26.44 19.41
C ARG A 436 51.77 -25.09 19.82
N ASP A 437 51.76 -24.93 21.14
CA ASP A 437 51.84 -23.70 21.93
C ASP A 437 50.69 -22.69 21.87
N GLY A 438 49.94 -22.68 22.98
CA GLY A 438 49.00 -21.63 23.32
C GLY A 438 49.72 -20.35 23.75
N VAL A 439 49.18 -19.21 23.34
CA VAL A 439 49.42 -17.91 23.96
C VAL A 439 48.09 -17.17 24.08
N ASP A 440 47.96 -16.55 25.25
CA ASP A 440 46.80 -16.01 25.95
C ASP A 440 46.17 -14.79 25.26
N SER A 441 44.85 -14.71 25.24
CA SER A 441 44.04 -13.66 24.59
C SER A 441 44.03 -12.33 25.36
N ARG A 442 45.16 -11.90 25.92
CA ARG A 442 45.29 -10.67 26.72
C ARG A 442 46.11 -9.54 26.08
N GLU A 443 46.71 -9.75 24.91
CA GLU A 443 47.56 -8.73 24.26
C GLU A 443 46.88 -7.84 23.21
N VAL A 444 45.66 -8.18 22.76
CA VAL A 444 44.98 -7.37 21.72
C VAL A 444 44.23 -6.16 22.29
N GLU A 445 43.88 -6.17 23.58
CA GLU A 445 43.19 -5.03 24.23
C GLU A 445 44.13 -3.92 24.70
N HIS A 446 45.45 -4.14 24.72
CA HIS A 446 46.42 -3.14 25.20
C HIS A 446 46.95 -2.21 24.09
N PHE A 447 46.63 -2.48 22.81
CA PHE A 447 47.09 -1.70 21.66
C PHE A 447 46.10 -0.65 21.15
N LEU A 448 44.87 -0.57 21.69
CA LEU A 448 43.82 0.37 21.23
C LEU A 448 43.48 1.49 22.22
N LYS A 449 44.23 1.65 23.32
CA LYS A 449 43.87 2.58 24.41
C LYS A 449 44.91 3.62 24.81
N ALA A 450 45.95 3.87 24.01
CA ALA A 450 46.97 4.87 24.34
C ALA A 450 47.27 5.81 23.17
N GLU A 451 46.44 6.83 22.99
CA GLU A 451 46.89 8.12 22.45
C GLU A 451 46.09 9.24 23.13
N PRO A 452 46.74 10.08 23.96
CA PRO A 452 46.32 11.44 24.19
C PRO A 452 47.30 12.43 23.55
N GLU A 453 46.73 13.49 22.98
CA GLU A 453 47.40 14.71 22.55
C GLU A 453 48.33 15.29 23.64
N LYS A 454 49.50 15.83 23.23
CA LYS A 454 49.91 17.24 23.48
C LYS A 454 51.31 17.56 22.96
N GLN A 455 51.37 18.75 22.33
CA GLN A 455 52.46 19.75 22.34
C GLN A 455 53.83 19.30 21.80
N GLY A 456 54.48 19.96 20.84
CA GLY A 456 54.50 21.38 20.54
C GLY A 456 55.97 21.74 20.41
N GLU A 457 56.50 21.82 19.19
CA GLU A 457 57.86 22.30 18.96
C GLU A 457 57.89 23.17 17.70
N VAL A 458 58.22 24.44 17.94
CA VAL A 458 58.34 25.53 16.99
C VAL A 458 59.72 25.41 16.36
N ALA A 459 59.78 25.13 15.06
CA ALA A 459 61.02 25.23 14.28
C ALA A 459 60.98 26.51 13.43
N HIS A 460 61.79 27.48 13.84
CA HIS A 460 62.17 28.66 13.06
C HIS A 460 62.90 28.24 11.78
N THR A 461 62.54 28.83 10.65
CA THR A 461 63.45 29.01 9.49
C THR A 461 63.36 30.46 9.01
N PRO A 462 64.49 31.11 8.68
CA PRO A 462 64.54 32.50 8.28
C PRO A 462 64.43 32.68 6.76
N GLU A 463 63.94 33.86 6.40
CA GLU A 463 64.06 34.64 5.16
C GLU A 463 64.74 34.01 3.93
N THR A 464 64.07 34.12 2.78
CA THR A 464 64.62 34.86 1.62
C THR A 464 63.53 35.19 0.58
N SER A 465 63.56 36.45 0.18
CA SER A 465 62.83 37.19 -0.86
C SER A 465 63.08 36.71 -2.30
N VAL A 466 62.06 36.76 -3.17
CA VAL A 466 61.80 37.71 -4.28
C VAL A 466 60.41 37.40 -4.85
#